data_AF-A0A4R7DGW7-F1
#
_entry.id   AF-A0A4R7DGW7-F1
#
_cell.length_a   1.000
_cell.length_b   1.000
_cell.length_c   1.000
_cell.angle_alpha   90.00
_cell.angle_beta   90.00
_cell.angle_gamma   90.00
#
_symmetry.space_group_name_H-M   'P 1'
#
loop_
_entity.id
_entity.type
_entity.pdbx_description
1 polymer ?
#
loop_
_entity_poly.entity_id
_entity_poly.type
_entity_poly.pdbx_seq_one_letter_code
_entity_poly.pdbx_strand_id
1 'polypeptide(L)'
;MALSPLTTSLIGSLLQRKLLTRGAVFSLVVCLSGVLLVLTNGELKRLLSFEFNHGDQIIFLGMLCWSLYTYLTQGISRWMPMIPYTFIGMLAGLGVISVVAAFSAEAHPVQESLAISQIVLADLLFIGVFGTVGGYLLWISGVKQLGAANASLFFNFVPIFAALTAVTFGQNVTGLQLLGMAVVISGLLLPRLTHWRQQRFARMG
;
A
#
# COMPACT_ATOMS: atom_id res chain seq x y z
N MET A 1 4.93 -3.57 3.10
CA MET A 1 3.76 -3.21 2.26
C MET A 1 3.30 -4.30 1.30
N ALA A 2 4.19 -5.13 0.73
CA ALA A 2 3.79 -6.26 -0.13
C ALA A 2 2.84 -7.26 0.56
N LEU A 3 2.96 -7.41 1.88
CA LEU A 3 2.11 -8.25 2.72
C LEU A 3 0.81 -7.57 3.17
N SER A 4 0.65 -6.25 2.97
CA SER A 4 -0.54 -5.51 3.35
C SER A 4 -1.84 -6.10 2.76
N PRO A 5 -1.90 -6.57 1.50
CA PRO A 5 -3.10 -7.21 0.96
C PRO A 5 -3.45 -8.52 1.69
N LEU A 6 -2.43 -9.26 2.16
CA LEU A 6 -2.61 -10.50 2.91
C LEU A 6 -3.21 -10.20 4.27
N THR A 7 -2.63 -9.24 4.99
CA THR A 7 -3.09 -8.85 6.32
C THR A 7 -4.46 -8.18 6.28
N THR A 8 -4.74 -7.28 5.33
CA THR A 8 -6.07 -6.68 5.18
C THR A 8 -7.13 -7.72 4.86
N SER A 9 -6.81 -8.70 4.00
CA SER A 9 -7.73 -9.79 3.66
C SER A 9 -7.97 -10.72 4.85
N LEU A 10 -6.94 -11.03 5.63
CA LEU A 10 -7.04 -11.86 6.83
C LEU A 10 -7.87 -11.18 7.92
N ILE A 11 -7.60 -9.90 8.19
CA ILE A 11 -8.37 -9.08 9.14
C ILE A 11 -9.84 -9.03 8.72
N GLY A 12 -10.12 -8.77 7.44
CA GLY A 12 -11.49 -8.78 6.92
C GLY A 12 -12.17 -10.15 7.05
N SER A 13 -11.45 -11.23 6.77
CA SER A 13 -11.95 -12.62 6.91
C SER A 13 -12.29 -12.95 8.37
N LEU A 14 -11.41 -12.58 9.31
CA LEU A 14 -11.58 -12.79 10.74
C LEU A 14 -12.79 -12.01 11.28
N LEU A 15 -12.90 -10.73 10.92
CA LEU A 15 -13.96 -9.82 11.39
C LEU A 15 -15.33 -10.13 10.74
N GLN A 16 -15.36 -10.60 9.49
CA GLN A 16 -16.61 -10.96 8.79
C GLN A 16 -16.98 -12.44 8.92
N ARG A 17 -16.14 -13.26 9.57
CA ARG A 17 -16.27 -14.73 9.65
C ARG A 17 -16.47 -15.40 8.29
N LYS A 18 -15.93 -14.82 7.22
CA LYS A 18 -16.01 -15.36 5.84
C LYS A 18 -14.64 -15.82 5.40
N LEU A 19 -14.53 -17.07 4.95
CA LEU A 19 -13.27 -17.62 4.45
C LEU A 19 -12.85 -16.94 3.14
N LEU A 20 -11.54 -16.73 2.98
CA LEU A 20 -10.96 -16.26 1.75
C LEU A 20 -11.21 -17.28 0.63
N THR A 21 -11.61 -16.80 -0.55
CA THR A 21 -11.77 -17.67 -1.72
C THR A 21 -10.41 -18.21 -2.15
N ARG A 22 -10.36 -19.46 -2.62
CA ARG A 22 -9.12 -20.10 -3.08
C ARG A 22 -8.39 -19.28 -4.15
N GLY A 23 -9.15 -18.57 -5.01
CA GLY A 23 -8.61 -17.65 -6.01
C GLY A 23 -7.91 -16.43 -5.40
N ALA A 24 -8.44 -15.85 -4.31
CA ALA A 24 -7.79 -14.73 -3.63
C ALA A 24 -6.46 -15.14 -2.99
N VAL A 25 -6.42 -16.32 -2.34
CA VAL A 25 -5.19 -16.88 -1.76
C VAL A 25 -4.14 -17.14 -2.83
N PHE A 26 -4.52 -17.74 -3.96
CA PHE A 26 -3.59 -17.98 -5.07
C PHE A 26 -3.02 -16.67 -5.63
N SER A 27 -3.88 -15.68 -5.88
CA SER A 27 -3.48 -14.38 -6.42
C SER A 27 -2.51 -13.64 -5.50
N LEU A 28 -2.72 -13.79 -4.20
CA LEU A 28 -1.87 -13.23 -3.16
C LEU A 28 -0.47 -13.84 -3.17
N VAL A 29 -0.37 -15.16 -3.26
CA VAL A 29 0.91 -15.89 -3.34
C VAL A 29 1.66 -15.50 -4.62
N VAL A 30 0.97 -15.41 -5.75
CA VAL A 30 1.57 -15.00 -7.04
C VAL A 30 2.07 -13.56 -6.97
N CYS A 31 1.27 -12.62 -6.46
CA CYS A 31 1.68 -11.23 -6.29
C CYS A 31 2.88 -11.09 -5.36
N LEU A 32 2.87 -11.76 -4.20
CA LEU A 32 3.97 -11.73 -3.25
C LEU A 32 5.28 -12.24 -3.87
N SER A 33 5.20 -13.34 -4.63
CA SER A 33 6.35 -13.90 -5.34
C SER A 33 6.92 -12.92 -6.36
N GLY A 34 6.06 -12.26 -7.14
CA GLY A 34 6.48 -11.23 -8.10
C GLY A 34 7.13 -10.02 -7.44
N VAL A 35 6.57 -9.53 -6.32
CA VAL A 35 7.16 -8.42 -5.56
C VAL A 35 8.52 -8.79 -4.97
N LEU A 36 8.66 -10.01 -4.43
CA LEU A 36 9.94 -10.51 -3.94
C LEU A 36 11.00 -10.56 -5.05
N LEU A 37 10.63 -10.99 -6.26
CA LEU A 37 11.54 -10.98 -7.41
C LEU A 37 12.00 -9.57 -7.79
N VAL A 38 11.10 -8.58 -7.80
CA VAL A 38 11.45 -7.19 -8.10
C VAL A 38 12.39 -6.60 -7.05
N LEU A 39 12.12 -6.87 -5.77
CA LEU A 39 12.91 -6.33 -4.65
C LEU A 39 14.29 -6.99 -4.51
N THR A 40 14.38 -8.30 -4.72
CA THR A 40 15.62 -9.05 -4.56
C THR A 40 16.46 -9.11 -5.83
N ASN A 41 15.88 -8.75 -6.98
CA ASN A 41 16.51 -8.89 -8.29
C ASN A 41 17.05 -10.32 -8.54
N GLY A 42 16.44 -11.34 -7.92
CA GLY A 42 16.89 -12.74 -7.99
C GLY A 42 18.02 -13.13 -7.04
N GLU A 43 18.59 -12.20 -6.27
CA GLU A 43 19.64 -12.49 -5.28
C GLU A 43 19.04 -13.04 -3.98
N LEU A 44 18.74 -14.34 -3.96
CA LEU A 44 18.21 -15.05 -2.78
C LEU A 44 19.14 -14.96 -1.54
N LYS A 45 20.44 -14.71 -1.74
CA LYS A 45 21.42 -14.56 -0.65
C LYS A 45 21.08 -13.37 0.27
N ARG A 46 20.49 -12.29 -0.24
CA ARG A 46 20.05 -11.14 0.59
C ARG A 46 18.89 -11.47 1.53
N LEU A 47 18.07 -12.47 1.18
CA LEU A 47 17.00 -12.97 2.05
C LEU A 47 17.52 -13.92 3.14
N LEU A 48 18.63 -14.62 2.88
CA LEU A 48 19.24 -15.57 3.81
C LEU A 48 20.14 -14.88 4.85
N SER A 49 20.69 -13.71 4.53
CA SER A 49 21.44 -12.86 5.47
C SER A 49 20.56 -11.85 6.20
N PHE A 50 19.24 -12.06 6.20
CA PHE A 50 18.28 -11.12 6.77
C PHE A 50 18.26 -11.26 8.29
N GLU A 51 18.81 -10.27 9.00
CA GLU A 51 18.74 -10.21 10.45
C GLU A 51 17.46 -9.47 10.86
N PHE A 52 16.65 -10.13 11.69
CA PHE A 52 15.42 -9.53 12.21
C PHE A 52 15.77 -8.41 13.19
N ASN A 53 15.55 -7.18 12.77
CA ASN A 53 15.92 -6.00 13.54
C ASN A 53 14.68 -5.35 14.18
N HIS A 54 14.88 -4.44 15.13
CA HIS A 54 13.80 -3.69 15.78
C HIS A 54 12.94 -2.92 14.76
N GLY A 55 13.55 -2.44 13.67
CA GLY A 55 12.83 -1.81 12.55
C GLY A 55 11.77 -2.72 11.92
N ASP A 56 12.03 -4.02 11.80
CA ASP A 56 11.08 -4.97 11.22
C ASP A 56 9.83 -5.13 12.09
N GLN A 57 9.99 -5.07 13.41
CA GLN A 57 8.87 -5.10 14.36
C GLN A 57 7.95 -3.88 14.18
N ILE A 58 8.54 -2.69 14.03
CA ILE A 58 7.80 -1.43 13.80
C ILE A 58 7.09 -1.49 12.44
N ILE A 59 7.76 -1.97 11.40
CA ILE A 59 7.15 -2.13 10.06
C ILE A 59 5.97 -3.11 10.10
N PHE A 60 6.12 -4.22 10.83
CA PHE A 60 5.06 -5.21 10.99
C PHE A 60 3.85 -4.63 11.72
N LEU A 61 4.06 -3.91 12.82
CA LEU A 61 3.00 -3.24 13.56
C LEU A 61 2.32 -2.16 12.69
N GLY A 62 3.10 -1.36 11.98
CA GLY A 62 2.60 -0.35 11.05
C GLY A 62 1.73 -0.97 9.94
N MET A 63 2.13 -2.12 9.41
CA MET A 63 1.34 -2.88 8.43
C MET A 63 0.00 -3.36 9.03
N LEU A 64 -0.01 -3.84 10.27
CA LEU A 64 -1.24 -4.24 10.96
C LEU A 64 -2.18 -3.04 11.17
N CYS A 65 -1.65 -1.93 11.67
CA CYS A 65 -2.40 -0.67 11.84
C CYS A 65 -2.99 -0.19 10.52
N TRP A 66 -2.20 -0.20 9.44
CA TRP A 66 -2.65 0.17 8.10
C TRP A 66 -3.78 -0.73 7.59
N SER A 67 -3.64 -2.03 7.78
CA SER A 67 -4.63 -3.02 7.33
C SER A 67 -5.95 -2.88 8.08
N LEU A 68 -5.87 -2.66 9.40
CA LEU A 68 -7.03 -2.38 10.24
C LEU A 68 -7.70 -1.06 9.85
N TYR A 69 -6.92 0.00 9.68
CA TYR A 69 -7.40 1.29 9.17
C TYR A 69 -8.17 1.10 7.87
N THR A 70 -7.57 0.45 6.87
CA THR A 70 -8.19 0.24 5.54
C THR A 70 -9.51 -0.53 5.65
N TYR A 71 -9.57 -1.55 6.51
CA TYR A 71 -10.81 -2.29 6.76
C TYR A 71 -11.89 -1.42 7.40
N LEU A 72 -11.56 -0.63 8.43
CA LEU A 72 -12.49 0.28 9.09
C LEU A 72 -12.95 1.39 8.13
N THR A 73 -12.04 1.93 7.31
CA THR A 73 -12.34 2.91 6.25
C THR A 73 -13.41 2.41 5.29
N GLN A 74 -13.40 1.12 4.93
CA GLN A 74 -14.43 0.54 4.06
C GLN A 74 -15.84 0.71 4.65
N GLY A 75 -15.99 0.56 5.96
CA GLY A 75 -17.26 0.80 6.65
C GLY A 75 -17.58 2.29 6.77
N ILE A 76 -16.61 3.09 7.21
CA ILE A 76 -16.78 4.52 7.51
C ILE A 76 -17.09 5.36 6.26
N SER A 77 -16.41 5.07 5.15
CA SER A 77 -16.59 5.77 3.87
C SER A 77 -17.99 5.64 3.25
N ARG A 78 -18.83 4.72 3.76
CA ARG A 78 -20.22 4.56 3.31
C ARG A 78 -21.14 5.63 3.87
N TRP A 79 -20.94 6.04 5.12
CA TRP A 79 -21.83 6.98 5.82
C TRP A 79 -21.20 8.35 6.03
N MET A 80 -19.87 8.48 6.01
CA MET A 80 -19.20 9.76 6.11
C MET A 80 -18.67 10.24 4.76
N PRO A 81 -18.83 11.53 4.42
CA PRO A 81 -18.22 12.09 3.22
C PRO A 81 -16.69 12.01 3.28
N MET A 82 -16.10 11.94 2.10
CA MET A 82 -14.71 11.54 1.97
C MET A 82 -13.69 12.63 2.34
N ILE A 83 -14.03 13.88 2.03
CA ILE A 83 -13.23 15.06 2.39
C ILE A 83 -13.09 15.19 3.92
N PRO A 84 -14.18 15.25 4.72
CA PRO A 84 -14.06 15.36 6.17
C PRO A 84 -13.38 14.14 6.81
N TYR A 85 -13.55 12.93 6.25
CA TYR A 85 -12.81 11.75 6.74
C TYR A 85 -11.30 11.90 6.57
N THR A 86 -10.89 12.34 5.39
CA THR A 86 -9.48 12.57 5.09
C THR A 86 -8.92 13.71 5.96
N PHE A 87 -9.69 14.80 6.12
CA PHE A 87 -9.29 15.94 6.94
C PHE A 87 -9.07 15.57 8.41
N ILE A 88 -10.03 14.86 9.03
CA ILE A 88 -9.88 14.38 10.41
C ILE A 88 -8.69 13.43 10.55
N GLY A 89 -8.51 12.51 9.58
CA GLY A 89 -7.37 11.60 9.57
C GLY A 89 -6.02 12.33 9.48
N MET A 90 -5.93 13.37 8.64
CA MET A 90 -4.73 14.20 8.52
C MET A 90 -4.46 15.02 9.78
N LEU A 91 -5.50 15.60 10.42
CA LEU A 91 -5.34 16.30 11.70
C LEU A 91 -4.89 15.37 12.82
N ALA A 92 -5.44 14.15 12.88
CA ALA A 92 -4.99 13.14 13.84
C ALA A 92 -3.52 12.77 13.59
N GLY A 93 -3.13 12.58 12.33
CA GLY A 93 -1.74 12.34 11.94
C GLY A 93 -0.81 13.49 12.34
N LEU A 94 -1.21 14.73 12.08
CA LEU A 94 -0.48 15.93 12.51
C LEU A 94 -0.29 15.95 14.03
N GLY A 95 -1.34 15.64 14.79
CA GLY A 95 -1.27 15.57 16.25
C GLY A 95 -0.27 14.53 16.74
N VAL A 96 -0.32 13.31 16.19
CA VAL A 96 0.61 12.23 16.55
C VAL A 96 2.05 12.61 16.19
N ILE A 97 2.30 13.11 14.97
CA ILE A 97 3.64 13.53 14.53
C ILE A 97 4.17 14.66 15.43
N SER A 98 3.33 15.64 15.77
CA SER A 98 3.73 16.75 16.65
C SER A 98 4.12 16.27 18.04
N VAL A 99 3.38 15.31 18.61
CA VAL A 99 3.72 14.69 19.89
C VAL A 99 5.04 13.93 19.79
N VAL A 100 5.22 13.09 18.77
CA VAL A 100 6.46 12.32 18.57
C VAL A 100 7.67 13.25 18.38
N ALA A 101 7.51 14.34 17.63
CA ALA A 101 8.56 15.34 17.43
C ALA A 101 8.90 16.07 18.74
N ALA A 102 7.91 16.40 19.58
CA ALA A 102 8.14 17.07 20.86
C ALA A 102 8.92 16.20 21.87
N PHE A 103 8.80 14.88 21.79
CA PHE A 103 9.51 13.93 22.65
C PHE A 103 10.80 13.36 22.04
N SER A 104 11.12 13.71 20.79
CA SER A 104 12.36 13.28 20.14
C SER A 104 13.50 14.24 20.46
N ALA A 105 14.57 13.74 21.09
CA ALA A 105 15.76 14.54 21.40
C ALA A 105 16.50 15.05 20.15
N GLU A 106 16.34 14.36 19.02
CA GLU A 106 17.00 14.67 17.75
C GLU A 106 16.18 15.60 16.84
N ALA A 107 14.91 15.87 17.17
CA ALA A 107 14.05 16.69 16.33
C ALA A 107 14.12 18.16 16.77
N HIS A 108 14.40 19.07 15.85
CA HIS A 108 14.40 20.51 16.13
C HIS A 108 13.46 21.27 15.18
N PRO A 109 12.12 21.10 15.32
CA PRO A 109 11.14 21.54 14.30
C PRO A 109 11.21 23.05 14.00
N VAL A 110 11.49 23.86 15.02
CA VAL A 110 11.58 25.32 14.89
C VAL A 110 12.85 25.74 14.13
N GLN A 111 13.98 25.08 14.39
CA GLN A 111 15.25 25.42 13.72
C GLN A 111 15.27 24.89 12.30
N GLU A 112 14.78 23.66 12.09
CA GLU A 112 14.69 23.03 10.78
C GLU A 112 13.72 23.79 9.86
N SER A 113 12.59 24.27 10.38
CA SER A 113 11.63 25.06 9.58
C SER A 113 12.20 26.39 9.09
N LEU A 114 13.07 27.03 9.87
CA LEU A 114 13.77 28.26 9.48
C LEU A 114 14.87 28.00 8.43
N ALA A 115 15.35 26.77 8.30
CA ALA A 115 16.38 26.37 7.34
C ALA A 115 15.81 25.80 6.02
N ILE A 116 14.47 25.78 5.85
CA ILE A 116 13.84 25.23 4.66
C ILE A 116 14.18 26.08 3.42
N SER A 117 14.81 25.45 2.43
CA SER A 117 15.02 26.06 1.12
C SER A 117 13.73 26.10 0.29
N GLN A 118 13.67 27.01 -0.69
CA GLN A 118 12.51 27.10 -1.59
C GLN A 118 12.25 25.81 -2.39
N ILE A 119 13.31 25.05 -2.70
CA ILE A 119 13.21 23.75 -3.38
C ILE A 119 12.53 22.72 -2.47
N VAL A 120 12.99 22.61 -1.22
CA VAL A 120 12.39 21.68 -0.23
C VAL A 120 10.93 22.05 0.04
N LEU A 121 10.60 23.33 0.11
CA LEU A 121 9.20 23.77 0.25
C LEU A 121 8.34 23.35 -0.95
N ALA A 122 8.86 23.48 -2.18
CA ALA A 122 8.15 23.05 -3.37
C ALA A 122 7.93 21.52 -3.38
N ASP A 123 8.94 20.75 -2.98
CA ASP A 123 8.84 19.28 -2.86
C ASP A 123 7.82 18.86 -1.79
N LEU A 124 7.81 19.55 -0.64
CA LEU A 124 6.83 19.34 0.44
C LEU A 124 5.40 19.64 -0.01
N LEU A 125 5.21 20.75 -0.74
CA LEU A 125 3.89 21.08 -1.30
C LEU A 125 3.45 20.05 -2.33
N PHE A 126 4.36 19.62 -3.21
CA PHE A 126 4.07 18.61 -4.22
C PHE A 126 3.65 17.28 -3.59
N ILE A 127 4.44 16.75 -2.63
CA ILE A 127 4.12 15.48 -1.97
C ILE A 127 2.91 15.60 -1.03
N GLY A 128 2.71 16.76 -0.40
CA GLY A 128 1.54 17.04 0.44
C GLY A 128 0.24 17.03 -0.37
N VAL A 129 0.21 17.76 -1.49
CA VAL A 129 -1.00 17.88 -2.32
C VAL A 129 -1.24 16.60 -3.13
N PHE A 130 -0.26 16.14 -3.90
CA PHE A 130 -0.45 15.03 -4.82
C PHE A 130 -0.23 13.67 -4.16
N GLY A 131 0.87 13.51 -3.42
CA GLY A 131 1.22 12.25 -2.75
C GLY A 131 0.30 11.91 -1.58
N THR A 132 -0.12 12.93 -0.82
CA THR A 132 -0.90 12.73 0.40
C THR A 132 -2.39 13.00 0.17
N VAL A 133 -2.80 14.26 -0.06
CA VAL A 133 -4.23 14.60 -0.18
C VAL A 133 -4.88 13.89 -1.36
N GLY A 134 -4.33 14.06 -2.56
CA GLY A 134 -4.81 13.40 -3.77
C GLY A 134 -4.76 11.87 -3.64
N GLY A 135 -3.62 11.33 -3.17
CA GLY A 135 -3.43 9.90 -2.94
C GLY A 135 -4.47 9.28 -2.01
N TYR A 136 -4.69 9.87 -0.82
CA TYR A 136 -5.71 9.39 0.12
C TYR A 136 -7.13 9.55 -0.44
N LEU A 137 -7.40 10.63 -1.19
CA LEU A 137 -8.67 10.82 -1.86
C LEU A 137 -8.91 9.83 -3.02
N LEU A 138 -7.89 9.24 -3.61
CA LEU A 138 -8.09 8.14 -4.55
C LEU A 138 -8.21 6.82 -3.80
N TRP A 139 -7.43 6.66 -2.74
CA TRP A 139 -7.41 5.47 -1.90
C TRP A 139 -8.77 5.18 -1.25
N ILE A 140 -9.32 6.12 -0.48
CA ILE A 140 -10.58 5.92 0.24
C ILE A 140 -11.73 5.69 -0.76
N SER A 141 -11.70 6.33 -1.94
CA SER A 141 -12.67 6.13 -3.01
C SER A 141 -12.57 4.71 -3.59
N GLY A 142 -11.35 4.23 -3.84
CA GLY A 142 -11.09 2.86 -4.25
C GLY A 142 -11.53 1.83 -3.20
N VAL A 143 -11.25 2.07 -1.92
CA VAL A 143 -11.69 1.22 -0.81
C VAL A 143 -13.20 1.19 -0.69
N LYS A 144 -13.88 2.33 -0.87
CA LYS A 144 -15.34 2.42 -0.86
C LYS A 144 -15.99 1.60 -1.99
N GLN A 145 -15.42 1.66 -3.19
CA GLN A 145 -15.96 1.01 -4.38
C GLN A 145 -15.61 -0.48 -4.47
N LEU A 146 -14.37 -0.86 -4.13
CA LEU A 146 -13.83 -2.21 -4.35
C LEU A 146 -13.79 -3.06 -3.09
N GLY A 147 -13.88 -2.44 -1.90
CA GLY A 147 -13.63 -3.07 -0.62
C GLY A 147 -12.13 -3.14 -0.27
N ALA A 148 -11.83 -3.24 1.02
CA ALA A 148 -10.48 -3.14 1.58
C ALA A 148 -9.51 -4.19 1.02
N ALA A 149 -9.95 -5.45 0.88
CA ALA A 149 -9.12 -6.53 0.36
C ALA A 149 -8.71 -6.29 -1.10
N ASN A 150 -9.66 -5.95 -1.97
CA ASN A 150 -9.39 -5.71 -3.40
C ASN A 150 -8.61 -4.42 -3.63
N ALA A 151 -8.90 -3.35 -2.88
CA ALA A 151 -8.15 -2.10 -2.94
C ALA A 151 -6.68 -2.33 -2.51
N SER A 152 -6.45 -3.14 -1.47
CA SER A 152 -5.10 -3.46 -0.99
C SER A 152 -4.24 -4.14 -2.05
N LEU A 153 -4.80 -4.95 -2.95
CA LEU A 153 -4.04 -5.57 -4.03
C LEU A 153 -3.34 -4.56 -4.94
N PHE A 154 -3.84 -3.32 -5.06
CA PHE A 154 -3.19 -2.29 -5.86
C PHE A 154 -1.84 -1.84 -5.29
N PHE A 155 -1.53 -2.10 -4.02
CA PHE A 155 -0.18 -1.85 -3.49
C PHE A 155 0.91 -2.66 -4.19
N ASN A 156 0.55 -3.78 -4.82
CA ASN A 156 1.52 -4.55 -5.61
C ASN A 156 2.00 -3.78 -6.86
N PHE A 157 1.27 -2.76 -7.31
CA PHE A 157 1.75 -1.86 -8.37
C PHE A 157 2.78 -0.83 -7.91
N VAL A 158 2.89 -0.54 -6.61
CA VAL A 158 3.87 0.41 -6.08
C VAL A 158 5.30 0.10 -6.53
N PRO A 159 5.84 -1.14 -6.38
CA PRO A 159 7.17 -1.45 -6.87
C PRO A 159 7.32 -1.35 -8.39
N ILE A 160 6.24 -1.58 -9.15
CA ILE A 160 6.24 -1.43 -10.62
C ILE A 160 6.40 0.05 -10.97
N PHE A 161 5.57 0.94 -10.40
CA PHE A 161 5.69 2.38 -10.63
C PHE A 161 7.02 2.93 -10.13
N ALA A 162 7.52 2.46 -8.98
CA ALA A 162 8.84 2.85 -8.48
C ALA A 162 9.95 2.51 -9.49
N ALA A 163 9.93 1.30 -10.05
CA ALA A 163 10.91 0.89 -11.05
C ALA A 163 10.76 1.67 -12.38
N LEU A 164 9.52 1.91 -12.84
CA LEU A 164 9.28 2.73 -14.04
C LEU A 164 9.76 4.17 -13.84
N THR A 165 9.50 4.77 -12.68
CA THR A 165 10.03 6.09 -12.34
C THR A 165 11.55 6.07 -12.31
N ALA A 166 12.18 5.04 -11.74
CA ALA A 166 13.64 4.91 -11.75
C ALA A 166 14.23 4.92 -13.18
N VAL A 167 13.56 4.30 -14.16
CA VAL A 167 13.96 4.38 -15.58
C VAL A 167 13.94 5.81 -16.09
N THR A 168 12.94 6.61 -15.74
CA THR A 168 12.88 8.02 -16.16
C THR A 168 14.04 8.86 -15.62
N PHE A 169 14.66 8.41 -14.50
CA PHE A 169 15.87 8.99 -13.94
C PHE A 169 17.17 8.35 -14.47
N GLY A 170 17.09 7.52 -15.51
CA GLY A 170 18.25 6.89 -16.15
C GLY A 170 18.76 5.61 -15.47
N GLN A 171 18.01 5.05 -14.52
CA GLN A 171 18.36 3.76 -13.92
C GLN A 171 17.97 2.62 -14.87
N ASN A 172 18.85 1.62 -15.01
CA ASN A 172 18.56 0.44 -15.82
C ASN A 172 17.68 -0.54 -15.03
N VAL A 173 16.56 -0.95 -15.64
CA VAL A 173 15.70 -2.02 -15.11
C VAL A 173 16.18 -3.35 -15.68
N THR A 174 16.36 -4.34 -14.80
CA THR A 174 16.83 -5.67 -15.21
C THR A 174 15.70 -6.49 -15.86
N GLY A 175 16.06 -7.48 -16.69
CA GLY A 175 15.07 -8.42 -17.25
C GLY A 175 14.29 -9.18 -16.18
N LEU A 176 14.91 -9.43 -15.02
CA LEU A 176 14.27 -10.03 -13.84
C LEU A 176 13.21 -9.11 -13.21
N GLN A 177 13.48 -7.80 -13.14
CA GLN A 177 12.48 -6.83 -12.68
C GLN A 177 11.30 -6.76 -13.65
N LEU A 178 11.53 -6.75 -14.97
CA LEU A 178 10.45 -6.80 -15.97
C LEU A 178 9.60 -8.07 -15.84
N LEU A 179 10.23 -9.23 -15.63
CA LEU A 179 9.52 -10.49 -15.38
C LEU A 179 8.68 -10.40 -14.10
N GLY A 180 9.25 -9.87 -13.01
CA GLY A 180 8.54 -9.65 -11.75
C GLY A 180 7.32 -8.73 -11.92
N MET A 181 7.44 -7.65 -12.70
CA MET A 181 6.31 -6.78 -13.02
C MET A 181 5.20 -7.54 -13.77
N ALA A 182 5.56 -8.36 -14.76
CA ALA A 182 4.59 -9.17 -15.51
C ALA A 182 3.88 -10.20 -14.62
N VAL A 183 4.60 -10.82 -13.67
CA VAL A 183 4.05 -11.75 -12.69
C VAL A 183 3.06 -11.05 -11.75
N VAL A 184 3.37 -9.85 -11.27
CA VAL A 184 2.44 -9.08 -10.43
C VAL A 184 1.16 -8.70 -11.20
N ILE A 185 1.29 -8.23 -12.44
CA ILE A 185 0.14 -7.85 -13.28
C ILE A 185 -0.77 -9.06 -13.53
N SER A 186 -0.19 -10.20 -13.91
CA SER A 186 -0.94 -11.43 -14.16
C SER A 186 -1.61 -11.98 -12.90
N GLY A 187 -0.91 -11.98 -11.77
CA GLY A 187 -1.46 -12.36 -10.45
C GLY A 187 -2.68 -11.54 -10.04
N LEU A 188 -2.69 -10.24 -10.38
CA LEU A 188 -3.80 -9.34 -10.03
C LEU A 188 -5.01 -9.46 -10.97
N LEU A 189 -4.80 -9.84 -12.22
CA LEU A 189 -5.87 -10.01 -13.22
C LEU A 189 -6.62 -11.33 -13.09
N LEU A 190 -5.93 -12.41 -12.71
CA LEU A 190 -6.48 -13.76 -12.54
C LEU A 190 -7.81 -13.84 -11.75
N PRO A 191 -7.91 -13.31 -10.52
CA PRO A 191 -9.12 -13.44 -9.72
C PRO A 191 -10.30 -12.65 -10.30
N ARG A 192 -10.01 -11.52 -10.99
CA ARG A 192 -11.03 -10.69 -11.65
C ARG A 192 -11.62 -11.40 -12.87
N LEU A 193 -10.79 -12.07 -13.66
CA LEU A 193 -11.23 -12.83 -14.83
C LEU A 193 -12.08 -14.04 -14.44
N THR A 194 -11.74 -14.73 -13.35
CA THR A 194 -12.54 -15.86 -12.84
C THR A 194 -13.90 -15.42 -12.31
N HIS A 195 -13.96 -14.31 -11.56
CA HIS A 195 -15.22 -13.78 -11.05
C HIS A 195 -16.13 -13.25 -12.17
N TRP A 196 -15.56 -12.58 -13.18
CA TRP A 196 -16.29 -12.11 -14.36
C TRP A 196 -16.84 -13.27 -15.19
N ARG A 197 -16.07 -14.35 -15.40
CA ARG A 197 -16.58 -15.57 -16.06
C ARG A 197 -17.75 -16.18 -15.29
N GLN A 198 -17.64 -16.32 -13.97
CA GLN A 198 -18.71 -16.92 -13.15
C GLN A 198 -20.01 -16.10 -13.20
N GLN A 199 -19.93 -14.77 -13.14
CA GLN A 199 -21.10 -13.90 -13.27
C GLN A 199 -21.72 -13.93 -14.68
N ARG A 200 -20.90 -14.09 -15.72
CA ARG A 200 -21.39 -14.16 -17.10
C ARG A 200 -22.10 -15.49 -17.39
N PHE A 201 -21.62 -16.60 -16.85
CA PHE A 201 -22.30 -17.90 -16.92
C PHE A 201 -23.62 -17.91 -16.13
N ALA A 202 -23.69 -17.27 -14.97
CA ALA A 202 -24.91 -17.18 -14.16
C ALA A 202 -26.03 -16.28 -14.73
N ARG A 203 -25.73 -15.46 -15.75
CA ARG A 203 -26.72 -14.65 -16.49
C ARG A 203 -27.23 -15.32 -17.76
N MET A 204 -26.66 -16.46 -18.15
CA MET A 204 -26.98 -17.19 -19.37
C MET A 204 -27.79 -18.48 -19.12
N GLY A 205 -28.07 -18.81 -17.86
CA GLY A 205 -28.98 -19.89 -17.45
C GLY A 205 -30.13 -19.32 -16.64
#